data_AF-A0A2V5N4U4-F1
#
_entry.id   AF-A0A2V5N4U4-F1
#
_cell.length_a   1.000
_cell.length_b   1.000
_cell.length_c   1.000
_cell.angle_alpha   90.00
_cell.angle_beta   90.00
_cell.angle_gamma   90.00
#
_symmetry.space_group_name_H-M   'P 1'
#
loop_
_entity.id
_entity.type
_entity.pdbx_description
1 polymer ?
#
loop_
_entity_poly.entity_id
_entity_poly.type
_entity_poly.pdbx_seq_one_letter_code
_entity_poly.pdbx_strand_id
1 'polypeptide(L)' 'LSRALDDLKKFKPDLVAVSAGFDAYARDPLAQETLEAEDFYWLGQSIRKIGIPAFSILEGGYSKGLPELILAYLKGLEGK' A
#
# COMPACT_ATOMS: atom_id res chain seq x y z
N LEU A 1 -9.31 -5.09 -0.78
CA LEU A 1 -8.03 -5.62 -1.34
C LEU A 1 -8.17 -6.96 -2.07
N SER A 2 -8.67 -8.03 -1.42
CA SER A 2 -8.70 -9.40 -1.99
C SER A 2 -9.19 -9.47 -3.46
N ARG A 3 -10.34 -8.86 -3.75
CA ARG A 3 -10.89 -8.79 -5.11
C ARG A 3 -9.91 -8.20 -6.14
N ALA A 4 -9.24 -7.11 -5.81
CA ALA A 4 -8.28 -6.46 -6.73
C ALA A 4 -7.06 -7.36 -7.01
N LEU A 5 -6.57 -8.08 -5.99
CA LEU A 5 -5.49 -9.05 -6.16
C LEU A 5 -5.91 -10.23 -7.05
N ASP A 6 -7.14 -10.72 -6.90
CA ASP A 6 -7.66 -11.79 -7.75
C ASP A 6 -7.85 -11.34 -9.20
N ASP A 7 -8.28 -10.09 -9.41
CA ASP A 7 -8.40 -9.53 -10.75
C ASP A 7 -7.01 -9.32 -11.39
N LEU A 8 -6.00 -8.91 -10.64
CA LEU A 8 -4.60 -8.87 -11.11
C LEU A 8 -4.08 -10.26 -11.51
N LYS A 9 -4.36 -11.30 -10.72
CA LYS A 9 -3.97 -12.68 -11.07
C LYS A 9 -4.62 -13.16 -12.37
N LYS A 10 -5.88 -12.81 -12.61
CA LYS A 10 -6.58 -13.15 -13.86
C LYS A 10 -6.01 -12.38 -15.05
N PHE A 11 -5.66 -11.11 -14.85
CA PHE A 11 -5.10 -10.24 -15.88
C PHE A 11 -3.68 -10.65 -16.30
N LYS A 12 -2.88 -11.21 -15.37
CA LYS A 12 -1.49 -11.64 -15.59
C LYS A 12 -0.58 -10.52 -16.11
N PRO A 13 -0.43 -9.39 -15.40
CA PRO A 13 0.46 -8.32 -15.82
C PRO A 13 1.93 -8.72 -15.67
N ASP A 14 2.79 -8.12 -16.50
CA ASP A 14 4.25 -8.22 -16.35
C ASP A 14 4.81 -7.22 -15.32
N LEU A 15 4.07 -6.15 -15.02
CA LEU A 15 4.46 -5.08 -14.11
C LEU A 15 3.22 -4.50 -13.40
N VAL A 16 3.35 -4.19 -12.11
CA VAL A 16 2.31 -3.49 -11.33
C VAL A 16 2.79 -2.09 -10.94
N ALA A 17 2.00 -1.08 -11.28
CA ALA A 17 2.15 0.27 -10.75
C ALA A 17 1.15 0.47 -9.61
N VAL A 18 1.62 0.81 -8.41
CA VAL A 18 0.77 1.12 -7.26
C VAL A 18 0.71 2.63 -7.07
N SER A 19 -0.46 3.21 -7.34
CA SER A 19 -0.78 4.58 -6.91
C SER A 19 -1.00 4.53 -5.38
N ALA A 20 0.03 4.92 -4.61
CA ALA A 20 0.15 4.66 -3.18
C ALA A 20 -0.26 5.89 -2.35
N GLY A 21 -1.52 5.90 -1.92
CA GLY A 21 -2.06 6.86 -0.96
C GLY A 21 -2.01 6.35 0.48
N PHE A 22 -1.77 7.27 1.42
CA PHE A 22 -1.68 7.03 2.86
C PHE A 22 -2.74 7.81 3.66
N ASP A 23 -3.71 8.38 2.96
CA ASP A 23 -4.82 9.13 3.55
C ASP A 23 -5.88 8.25 4.20
N ALA A 24 -5.87 6.94 3.94
CA ALA A 24 -6.68 5.96 4.66
C ALA A 24 -6.25 5.74 6.13
N TYR A 25 -5.25 6.47 6.62
CA TYR A 25 -4.76 6.39 7.99
C TYR A 25 -5.76 7.00 8.99
N ALA A 26 -5.91 6.35 10.15
CA ALA A 26 -6.84 6.74 11.21
C ALA A 26 -6.66 8.18 11.73
N ARG A 27 -5.46 8.74 11.57
CA ARG A 27 -5.14 10.12 11.96
C ARG A 27 -4.89 11.05 10.77
N ASP A 28 -5.29 10.63 9.57
CA ASP A 28 -5.31 11.52 8.40
C ASP A 28 -6.46 12.54 8.51
N PRO A 29 -6.23 13.82 8.23
CA PRO A 29 -7.25 14.85 8.36
C PRO A 29 -8.33 14.82 7.27
N LEU A 30 -8.14 14.10 6.15
CA LEU A 30 -9.03 14.19 4.99
C LEU A 30 -9.99 13.01 4.86
N ALA A 31 -9.50 11.77 4.91
CA ALA A 31 -10.33 10.62 4.52
C ALA A 31 -11.16 10.01 5.67
N GLN A 32 -10.76 10.23 6.93
CA GLN A 32 -11.46 9.69 8.13
C GLN A 32 -11.64 8.16 8.13
N GLU A 33 -10.71 7.44 7.49
CA GLU A 33 -10.65 5.99 7.49
C GLU A 33 -10.00 5.46 8.79
N THR A 34 -9.79 4.14 8.90
CA THR A 34 -9.41 3.50 10.18
C THR A 34 -8.11 2.70 10.15
N LEU A 35 -7.29 2.82 9.10
CA LEU A 35 -6.04 2.04 9.01
C LEU A 35 -5.00 2.57 10.00
N GLU A 36 -4.23 1.67 10.60
CA GLU A 36 -3.06 1.97 11.42
C GLU A 36 -1.76 1.68 10.66
N ALA A 37 -0.60 2.02 11.24
CA ALA A 37 0.70 1.88 10.57
C ALA A 37 0.98 0.42 10.14
N GLU A 38 0.56 -0.54 10.94
CA GLU A 38 0.70 -1.97 10.70
C GLU A 38 -0.10 -2.45 9.48
N ASP A 39 -1.22 -1.78 9.18
CA ASP A 39 -2.02 -2.09 8.00
C ASP A 39 -1.30 -1.70 6.71
N PHE A 40 -0.53 -0.60 6.72
CA PHE A 40 0.31 -0.23 5.59
C PHE A 40 1.45 -1.22 5.34
N TYR A 41 2.01 -1.79 6.40
CA TYR A 41 2.94 -2.92 6.29
C TYR A 41 2.28 -4.13 5.63
N TRP A 42 1.06 -4.48 6.08
CA TRP A 42 0.28 -5.57 5.48
C TRP A 42 -0.07 -5.30 4.01
N LEU A 43 -0.38 -4.06 3.63
CA LEU A 43 -0.58 -3.66 2.24
C LEU A 43 0.68 -3.91 1.40
N GLY A 44 1.85 -3.47 1.87
CA GLY A 44 3.12 -3.72 1.20
C GLY A 44 3.39 -5.21 1.02
N GLN A 45 3.19 -6.03 2.07
CA GLN A 45 3.34 -7.48 1.98
C GLN A 45 2.37 -8.11 0.96
N SER A 46 1.15 -7.57 0.87
CA SER A 46 0.13 -8.08 -0.05
C SER A 46 0.52 -7.83 -1.51
N ILE A 47 1.13 -6.68 -1.81
CA ILE A 47 1.68 -6.40 -3.14
C ILE A 47 2.90 -7.29 -3.44
N ARG A 48 3.82 -7.45 -2.48
CA ARG A 48 4.98 -8.35 -2.63
C ARG A 48 4.58 -9.78 -3.00
N LYS A 49 3.50 -10.28 -2.40
CA LYS A 49 2.96 -11.63 -2.64
C LYS A 49 2.41 -11.85 -4.06
N ILE A 50 2.24 -10.81 -4.87
CA ILE A 50 1.87 -10.95 -6.29
C ILE A 50 3.01 -11.65 -7.06
N GLY A 51 4.27 -11.46 -6.63
CA GLY A 51 5.41 -12.21 -7.17
C GLY A 51 5.92 -11.75 -8.54
N ILE A 52 5.55 -10.53 -8.95
CA ILE A 52 6.01 -9.87 -10.18
C ILE A 52 6.56 -8.48 -9.83
N PRO A 53 7.35 -7.86 -10.72
CA PRO A 53 7.86 -6.51 -10.51
C PRO A 53 6.74 -5.52 -10.18
N ALA A 54 6.97 -4.70 -9.17
CA ALA A 54 6.07 -3.63 -8.77
C ALA A 54 6.85 -2.37 -8.43
N PHE A 55 6.27 -1.21 -8.73
CA PHE A 55 6.74 0.08 -8.25
C PHE A 55 5.57 0.88 -7.71
N SER A 56 5.88 1.85 -6.85
CA SER A 56 4.87 2.68 -6.19
C SER A 56 5.10 4.14 -6.51
N ILE A 57 4.03 4.88 -6.75
CA ILE A 57 4.02 6.33 -6.91
C ILE A 57 3.34 6.89 -5.67
N LEU A 58 3.99 7.83 -4.96
CA LEU A 58 3.39 8.49 -3.80
C LEU A 58 2.27 9.42 -4.26
N GLU A 59 1.10 9.29 -3.64
CA GLU A 59 -0.10 10.08 -3.93
C GLU A 59 -0.52 10.88 -2.69
N GLY A 60 -1.70 10.58 -2.13
CA GLY A 60 -2.23 11.19 -0.92
C GLY A 60 -1.58 10.70 0.38
N GLY A 61 -1.95 11.34 1.48
CA GLY A 61 -1.35 11.15 2.79
C GLY A 61 -0.95 12.50 3.35
N TYR A 62 -1.75 13.00 4.30
CA TYR A 62 -1.72 14.39 4.74
C TYR A 62 -1.49 14.50 6.25
N SER A 63 -1.45 13.36 6.95
CA SER A 63 -1.10 13.30 8.36
C SER A 63 0.39 13.58 8.62
N LYS A 64 0.72 14.01 9.84
CA LYS A 64 2.11 14.12 10.30
C LYS A 64 2.83 12.77 10.41
N GLY A 65 2.10 11.66 10.43
CA GLY A 65 2.66 10.30 10.50
C GLY A 65 3.07 9.73 9.14
N LEU A 66 2.92 10.48 8.05
CA LEU A 66 3.23 10.01 6.70
C LEU A 66 4.61 9.31 6.57
N PRO A 67 5.72 9.82 7.15
CA PRO A 67 7.01 9.15 7.05
C PRO A 67 6.99 7.71 7.62
N GLU A 68 6.34 7.51 8.76
CA GLU A 68 6.23 6.20 9.41
C GLU A 68 5.36 5.24 8.58
N LEU A 69 4.28 5.73 7.96
CA LEU A 69 3.40 4.91 7.11
C LEU A 69 4.10 4.47 5.83
N ILE A 70 4.82 5.39 5.18
CA ILE A 70 5.65 5.06 4.01
C ILE A 70 6.69 4.02 4.37
N LEU A 71 7.38 4.19 5.50
CA LEU A 71 8.38 3.22 5.97
C LEU A 71 7.76 1.85 6.25
N ALA A 72 6.59 1.80 6.91
CA ALA A 72 5.87 0.56 7.16
C ALA A 72 5.51 -0.16 5.85
N TYR A 73 4.93 0.57 4.89
CA TYR A 73 4.62 0.04 3.56
C TYR A 73 5.84 -0.51 2.82
N LEU A 74 6.93 0.25 2.77
CA LEU A 74 8.16 -0.16 2.10
C LEU A 74 8.79 -1.39 2.76
N LYS A 75 8.76 -1.49 4.10
CA LYS A 75 9.21 -2.70 4.80
C LYS A 75 8.38 -3.92 4.40
N GLY A 76 7.05 -3.77 4.31
CA GLY A 76 6.17 -4.85 3.87
C GLY A 76 6.44 -5.28 2.42
N LEU A 77 6.66 -4.29 1.54
CA LEU A 77 6.97 -4.52 0.12
C LEU A 77 8.32 -5.23 -0.07
N GLU A 78 9.32 -4.88 0.73
CA GLU A 78 10.65 -5.48 0.74
C GLU A 78 10.70 -6.85 1.46
N GLY A 79 9.71 -7.12 2.32
CA GLY A 79 9.69 -8.31 3.19
C GLY A 79 10.67 -8.23 4.36
N LYS A 80 10.84 -7.05 4.94
CA LYS A 80 11.67 -6.75 6.12
C LYS A 80 10.84 -6.64 7.40
#